data_AF-A0A813BEZ0-F1
#
_entry.id   AF-A0A813BEZ0-F1
#
_cell.length_a   1.000
_cell.length_b   1.000
_cell.length_c   1.000
_cell.angle_alpha   90.00
_cell.angle_beta   90.00
_cell.angle_gamma   90.00
#
_symmetry.space_group_name_H-M   'P 1'
#
loop_
_entity.id
_entity.type
_entity.pdbx_description
1 polymer ?
#
loop_
_entity_poly.entity_id
_entity_poly.type
_entity_poly.pdbx_seq_one_letter_code
_entity_poly.pdbx_strand_id
1 'polypeptide(L)'
;MGHRVSPTVLNVSDYLVASAAEIQMEAGMVASRRGLSLRPGVTNLAYLLSERELSTKQGLDFRYVERYGALPSSNPELVYYLGDTAEYCTWSAVSSAIPTYRRNKHAKYWLPSMQRWMTAKERLVSMGFPCTKELAESMSVPALGATDVARAGDLLGNAMHFTTCGIMQLIALSCFGPPEGDGVALLPGAGVRDLL
;
A
#
# COMPACT_ATOMS: atom_id res chain seq x y z
N MET A 1 -0.46 -5.52 37.28
CA MET A 1 -0.75 -4.20 36.68
C MET A 1 -0.44 -4.29 35.19
N GLY A 2 -1.45 -4.30 34.33
CA GLY A 2 -1.25 -4.40 32.88
C GLY A 2 -1.04 -3.03 32.26
N HIS A 3 0.09 -2.82 31.58
CA HIS A 3 0.28 -1.64 30.74
C HIS A 3 -0.68 -1.71 29.55
N ARG A 4 -1.64 -0.78 29.49
CA ARG A 4 -2.41 -0.57 28.26
C ARG A 4 -1.47 0.04 27.23
N VAL A 5 -1.04 -0.75 26.27
CA VAL A 5 -0.37 -0.25 25.06
C VAL A 5 -1.44 0.53 24.29
N SER A 6 -1.27 1.84 24.18
CA SER A 6 -2.14 2.64 23.31
C SER A 6 -1.87 2.19 21.88
N PRO A 7 -2.91 1.98 21.05
CA PRO A 7 -2.71 1.56 19.67
C PRO A 7 -1.86 2.61 18.96
N THR A 8 -0.69 2.21 18.48
CA THR A 8 0.18 3.05 17.64
C THR A 8 -0.60 3.38 16.37
N VAL A 9 -0.89 4.66 16.14
CA VAL A 9 -1.49 5.12 14.90
C VAL A 9 -0.43 5.00 13.81
N LEU A 10 -0.68 4.16 12.82
CA LEU A 10 0.19 4.01 11.66
C LEU A 10 0.06 5.23 10.75
N ASN A 11 1.20 5.79 10.37
CA ASN A 11 1.33 6.95 9.51
C ASN A 11 1.83 6.53 8.11
N VAL A 12 1.73 7.42 7.12
CA VAL A 12 2.25 7.16 5.77
C VAL A 12 3.75 6.87 5.82
N SER A 13 4.49 7.63 6.63
CA SER A 13 5.95 7.49 6.79
C SER A 13 6.39 6.08 7.15
N ASP A 14 5.57 5.34 7.91
CA ASP A 14 5.89 3.99 8.39
C ASP A 14 6.00 2.97 7.23
N TYR A 15 5.41 3.29 6.09
CA TYR A 15 5.43 2.45 4.90
C TYR A 15 6.52 2.86 3.89
N LEU A 16 7.22 3.98 4.10
CA LEU A 16 8.19 4.55 3.17
C LEU A 16 9.58 3.92 3.32
N VAL A 17 9.66 2.63 2.99
CA VAL A 17 10.83 1.75 3.24
C VAL A 17 11.75 1.56 2.03
N ALA A 18 11.49 2.23 0.90
CA ALA A 18 12.29 2.04 -0.30
C ALA A 18 13.66 2.72 -0.16
N SER A 19 14.72 1.97 -0.50
CA SER A 19 16.07 2.50 -0.61
C SER A 19 16.22 3.46 -1.79
N ALA A 20 17.26 4.29 -1.75
CA ALA A 20 17.57 5.20 -2.86
C ALA A 20 17.74 4.45 -4.21
N ALA A 21 18.35 3.26 -4.19
CA ALA A 21 18.53 2.43 -5.38
C ALA A 21 17.18 1.94 -5.95
N GLU A 22 16.26 1.52 -5.09
CA GLU A 22 14.91 1.09 -5.49
C GLU A 22 14.10 2.26 -6.08
N ILE A 23 14.20 3.45 -5.47
CA ILE A 23 13.57 4.68 -5.98
C ILE A 23 14.12 5.01 -7.39
N GLN A 24 15.44 4.98 -7.56
CA GLN A 24 16.08 5.29 -8.86
C GLN A 24 15.75 4.24 -9.93
N MET A 25 15.69 2.96 -9.56
CA MET A 25 15.28 1.89 -10.46
C MET A 25 13.86 2.09 -10.98
N GLU A 26 12.90 2.38 -10.08
CA GLU A 26 11.52 2.64 -10.50
C GLU A 26 11.39 3.94 -11.31
N ALA A 27 12.13 4.99 -10.94
CA ALA A 27 12.22 6.22 -11.73
C ALA A 27 12.74 5.94 -13.15
N GLY A 28 13.78 5.10 -13.28
CA GLY A 28 14.32 4.69 -14.58
C GLY A 28 13.31 3.93 -15.45
N MET A 29 12.50 3.05 -14.84
CA MET A 29 11.42 2.36 -15.57
C MET A 29 10.33 3.32 -16.05
N VAL A 30 9.96 4.30 -15.24
CA VAL A 30 8.99 5.34 -15.65
C VAL A 30 9.55 6.21 -16.76
N ALA A 31 10.82 6.62 -16.65
CA ALA A 31 11.51 7.41 -17.65
C ALA A 31 11.56 6.67 -19.00
N SER A 32 12.01 5.41 -18.99
CA SER A 32 12.06 4.55 -20.18
C SER A 32 10.70 4.41 -20.86
N ARG A 33 9.64 4.14 -20.08
CA ARG A 33 8.27 4.03 -20.62
C ARG A 33 7.77 5.32 -21.27
N ARG A 34 8.24 6.47 -20.79
CA ARG A 34 7.83 7.79 -21.27
C ARG A 34 8.76 8.35 -22.35
N GLY A 35 9.79 7.61 -22.75
CA GLY A 35 10.81 8.10 -23.69
C GLY A 35 11.62 9.27 -23.11
N LEU A 36 11.77 9.34 -21.79
CA LEU A 36 12.54 10.37 -21.09
C LEU A 36 13.87 9.79 -20.58
N SER A 37 14.90 10.64 -20.53
CA SER A 37 16.16 10.29 -19.87
C SER A 37 16.07 10.47 -18.36
N LEU A 38 16.46 9.45 -17.60
CA LEU A 38 16.65 9.58 -16.15
C LEU A 38 17.78 10.59 -15.86
N ARG A 39 17.59 11.48 -14.90
CA ARG A 39 18.59 12.48 -14.48
C ARG A 39 19.25 11.98 -13.18
N PRO A 40 20.50 11.47 -13.23
CA PRO A 40 21.16 10.93 -12.05
C PRO A 40 21.30 12.00 -10.95
N GLY A 41 21.10 11.61 -9.70
CA GLY A 41 21.25 12.51 -8.54
C GLY A 41 20.10 13.50 -8.32
N VAL A 42 19.13 13.59 -9.25
CA VAL A 42 17.93 14.42 -9.06
C VAL A 42 16.93 13.67 -8.17
N THR A 43 16.60 14.26 -7.03
CA THR A 43 15.61 13.71 -6.09
C THR A 43 14.17 14.04 -6.48
N ASN A 44 13.97 15.20 -7.11
CA ASN A 44 12.66 15.63 -7.59
C ASN A 44 12.28 14.89 -8.87
N LEU A 45 11.36 13.93 -8.75
CA LEU A 45 10.87 13.12 -9.87
C LEU A 45 9.67 13.75 -10.59
N ALA A 46 9.30 14.99 -10.30
CA ALA A 46 8.15 15.64 -10.93
C ALA A 46 8.33 15.81 -12.45
N TYR A 47 9.57 15.93 -12.94
CA TYR A 47 9.86 15.99 -14.37
C TYR A 47 9.54 14.68 -15.11
N LEU A 48 9.39 13.57 -14.37
CA LEU A 48 8.97 12.31 -14.95
C LEU A 48 7.46 12.19 -15.01
N LEU A 49 6.67 13.10 -14.41
CA LEU A 49 5.20 13.12 -14.47
C LEU A 49 4.72 13.49 -15.89
N SER A 50 3.54 13.00 -16.26
CA SER A 50 2.88 13.36 -17.51
C SER A 50 2.20 14.71 -17.33
N GLU A 51 1.86 15.39 -18.42
CA GLU A 51 1.18 16.69 -18.36
C GLU A 51 -0.10 16.63 -17.52
N ARG A 52 -0.89 15.56 -17.69
CA ARG A 52 -2.10 15.31 -16.88
C ARG A 52 -1.77 15.16 -15.39
N GLU A 53 -0.83 14.29 -15.04
CA GLU A 53 -0.45 14.07 -13.64
C GLU A 53 0.14 15.33 -13.00
N LEU A 54 0.92 16.11 -13.75
CA LEU A 54 1.49 17.36 -13.30
C LEU A 54 0.40 18.41 -13.05
N SER A 55 -0.59 18.51 -13.94
CA SER A 55 -1.76 19.37 -13.77
C SER A 55 -2.58 18.96 -12.54
N THR A 56 -2.88 17.67 -12.36
CA THR A 56 -3.56 17.15 -11.17
C THR A 56 -2.76 17.47 -9.89
N LYS A 57 -1.44 17.26 -9.90
CA LYS A 57 -0.56 17.62 -8.77
C LYS A 57 -0.68 19.11 -8.42
N GLN A 58 -0.58 19.99 -9.41
CA GLN A 58 -0.67 21.44 -9.20
C GLN A 58 -2.04 21.86 -8.64
N GLY A 59 -3.13 21.30 -9.18
CA GLY A 59 -4.47 21.55 -8.66
C GLY A 59 -4.65 21.07 -7.22
N LEU A 60 -4.11 19.90 -6.86
CA LEU A 60 -4.12 19.41 -5.49
C LEU A 60 -3.23 20.25 -4.57
N ASP A 61 -2.04 20.66 -5.00
CA ASP A 61 -1.18 21.57 -4.24
C ASP A 61 -1.90 22.88 -3.92
N PHE A 62 -2.56 23.49 -4.91
CA PHE A 62 -3.35 24.71 -4.72
C PHE A 62 -4.48 24.50 -3.70
N ARG A 63 -5.28 23.44 -3.84
CA ARG A 63 -6.39 23.14 -2.90
C ARG A 63 -5.88 22.86 -1.48
N TYR A 64 -4.70 22.27 -1.35
CA TYR A 64 -4.09 22.03 -0.04
C TYR A 64 -3.73 23.35 0.64
N VAL A 65 -3.07 24.26 -0.08
CA VAL A 65 -2.72 25.58 0.44
C VAL A 65 -3.98 26.37 0.80
N GLU A 66 -5.00 26.37 -0.06
CA GLU A 66 -6.28 27.02 0.20
C GLU A 66 -6.95 26.50 1.49
N ARG A 67 -6.94 25.18 1.71
CA ARG A 67 -7.61 24.55 2.84
C ARG A 67 -6.84 24.64 4.16
N TYR A 68 -5.52 24.49 4.12
CA TYR A 68 -4.69 24.32 5.33
C TYR A 68 -3.74 25.50 5.58
N GLY A 69 -3.62 26.45 4.66
CA GLY A 69 -2.74 27.61 4.79
C GLY A 69 -1.25 27.27 4.85
N ALA A 70 -0.87 26.05 4.45
CA ALA A 70 0.50 25.54 4.53
C ALA A 70 0.94 24.93 3.19
N LEU A 71 2.25 24.91 2.95
CA LEU A 71 2.79 24.28 1.75
C LEU A 71 2.66 22.75 1.84
N PRO A 72 2.24 22.06 0.76
CA PRO A 72 2.17 20.60 0.72
C PRO A 72 3.45 19.88 1.14
N SER A 73 4.60 20.43 0.78
CA SER A 73 5.91 19.87 1.11
C SER A 73 6.22 19.87 2.62
N SER A 74 5.50 20.67 3.41
CA SER A 74 5.69 20.72 4.87
C SER A 74 5.02 19.57 5.60
N ASN A 75 4.10 18.84 4.95
CA ASN A 75 3.42 17.70 5.55
C ASN A 75 4.04 16.37 5.04
N PRO A 76 4.81 15.64 5.87
CA PRO A 76 5.44 14.38 5.47
C PRO A 76 4.42 13.26 5.22
N GLU A 77 3.24 13.35 5.83
CA GLU A 77 2.18 12.34 5.73
C GLU A 77 1.26 12.56 4.53
N LEU A 78 1.52 13.59 3.73
CA LEU A 78 0.68 13.94 2.59
C LEU A 78 0.97 13.05 1.38
N VAL A 79 -0.09 12.41 0.89
CA VAL A 79 -0.10 11.55 -0.30
C VAL A 79 -1.25 11.97 -1.18
N TYR A 80 -0.99 12.15 -2.47
CA TYR A 80 -2.00 12.40 -3.49
C TYR A 80 -2.15 11.20 -4.40
N TYR A 81 -3.37 10.81 -4.72
CA TYR A 81 -3.60 9.93 -5.86
C TYR A 81 -3.68 10.75 -7.16
N LEU A 82 -2.69 10.61 -8.04
CA LEU A 82 -2.62 11.37 -9.30
C LEU A 82 -3.44 10.74 -10.46
N GLY A 83 -4.09 9.60 -10.23
CA GLY A 83 -4.93 8.96 -11.24
C GLY A 83 -6.27 9.66 -11.46
N ASP A 84 -6.70 10.49 -10.51
CA ASP A 84 -7.93 11.27 -10.55
C ASP A 84 -7.73 12.69 -11.10
N THR A 85 -8.77 13.51 -11.01
CA THR A 85 -8.72 14.95 -11.25
C THR A 85 -8.56 15.70 -9.92
N ALA A 86 -8.14 16.96 -9.98
CA ALA A 86 -7.95 17.76 -8.77
C ALA A 86 -9.28 18.05 -8.04
N GLU A 87 -10.42 18.00 -8.75
CA GLU A 87 -11.76 18.17 -8.20
C GLU A 87 -12.14 17.00 -7.29
N TYR A 88 -11.81 15.76 -7.70
CA TYR A 88 -12.01 14.54 -6.91
C TYR A 88 -10.79 14.31 -6.00
N CYS A 89 -10.79 15.04 -4.90
CA CYS A 89 -9.65 15.15 -3.99
C CYS A 89 -9.42 13.86 -3.17
N THR A 90 -8.67 12.91 -3.73
CA THR A 90 -8.27 11.67 -3.05
C THR A 90 -6.84 11.83 -2.49
N TRP A 91 -6.75 12.29 -1.24
CA TRP A 91 -5.47 12.51 -0.53
C TRP A 91 -5.51 12.06 0.94
N SER A 92 -4.35 12.02 1.59
CA SER A 92 -4.23 11.67 3.02
C SER A 92 -4.33 12.86 3.98
N ALA A 93 -4.53 14.10 3.49
CA ALA A 93 -4.38 15.32 4.28
C ALA A 93 -5.19 15.38 5.60
N VAL A 94 -6.35 14.72 5.66
CA VAL A 94 -7.24 14.72 6.83
C VAL A 94 -6.97 13.52 7.75
N SER A 95 -6.75 12.34 7.17
CA SER A 95 -6.72 11.08 7.89
C SER A 95 -5.32 10.58 8.21
N SER A 96 -4.28 11.17 7.61
CA SER A 96 -2.90 10.63 7.56
C SER A 96 -2.84 9.21 7.00
N ALA A 97 -3.89 8.74 6.33
CA ALA A 97 -3.99 7.39 5.78
C ALA A 97 -3.74 7.42 4.28
N ILE A 98 -3.03 6.41 3.77
CA ILE A 98 -2.77 6.26 2.34
C ILE A 98 -4.11 6.10 1.60
N PRO A 99 -4.35 6.86 0.52
CA PRO A 99 -5.52 6.67 -0.33
C PRO A 99 -5.68 5.21 -0.79
N THR A 100 -6.91 4.69 -0.76
CA THR A 100 -7.22 3.33 -1.19
C THR A 100 -6.69 3.05 -2.59
N TYR A 101 -5.99 1.93 -2.72
CA TYR A 101 -5.40 1.54 -4.00
C TYR A 101 -6.46 1.15 -5.03
N ARG A 102 -6.29 1.69 -6.25
CA ARG A 102 -7.15 1.39 -7.40
C ARG A 102 -6.48 0.42 -8.37
N ARG A 103 -7.28 -0.23 -9.21
CA ARG A 103 -6.87 -1.23 -10.22
C ARG A 103 -6.07 -0.65 -11.41
N ASN A 104 -5.27 0.38 -11.17
CA ASN A 104 -4.38 0.96 -12.17
C ASN A 104 -2.93 0.77 -11.74
N LYS A 105 -2.25 -0.20 -12.38
CA LYS A 105 -0.85 -0.56 -12.12
C LYS A 105 0.12 0.62 -12.21
N HIS A 106 -0.19 1.60 -13.06
CA HIS A 106 0.68 2.74 -13.34
C HIS A 106 0.33 3.99 -12.54
N ALA A 107 -0.72 3.93 -11.72
CA ALA A 107 -1.13 5.09 -10.96
C ALA A 107 -0.06 5.51 -9.96
N LYS A 108 0.08 6.82 -9.81
CA LYS A 108 1.09 7.45 -8.95
C LYS A 108 0.45 7.99 -7.69
N TYR A 109 1.02 7.59 -6.56
CA TYR A 109 0.67 8.10 -5.23
C TYR A 109 1.77 9.07 -4.84
N TRP A 110 1.57 10.36 -5.10
CA TRP A 110 2.60 11.38 -5.01
C TRP A 110 2.79 11.88 -3.58
N LEU A 111 4.05 12.01 -3.16
CA LEU A 111 4.51 12.49 -1.87
C LEU A 111 5.11 13.90 -2.05
N PRO A 112 4.40 14.99 -1.75
CA PRO A 112 4.90 16.35 -1.96
C PRO A 112 6.14 16.66 -1.12
N SER A 113 6.26 16.14 0.10
CA SER A 113 7.43 16.32 0.96
C SER A 113 8.71 15.74 0.34
N MET A 114 8.59 14.61 -0.35
CA MET A 114 9.72 13.89 -0.95
C MET A 114 9.90 14.13 -2.45
N GLN A 115 8.98 14.86 -3.09
CA GLN A 115 8.97 15.14 -4.54
C GLN A 115 9.12 13.86 -5.39
N ARG A 116 8.45 12.78 -4.98
CA ARG A 116 8.42 11.49 -5.70
C ARG A 116 7.08 10.81 -5.48
N TRP A 117 6.81 9.71 -6.19
CA TRP A 117 5.70 8.82 -5.85
C TRP A 117 6.13 7.69 -4.90
N MET A 118 5.15 7.08 -4.24
CA MET A 118 5.32 5.81 -3.53
C MET A 118 5.71 4.71 -4.52
N THR A 119 6.79 4.02 -4.23
CA THR A 119 7.29 2.90 -5.02
C THR A 119 6.37 1.67 -4.93
N ALA A 120 6.52 0.70 -5.83
CA ALA A 120 5.78 -0.56 -5.76
C ALA A 120 6.02 -1.32 -4.44
N LYS A 121 7.25 -1.29 -3.91
CA LYS A 121 7.59 -1.91 -2.61
C LYS A 121 6.84 -1.26 -1.45
N GLU A 122 6.87 0.07 -1.35
CA GLU A 122 6.18 0.82 -0.29
C GLU A 122 4.67 0.55 -0.33
N ARG A 123 4.10 0.48 -1.55
CA ARG A 123 2.71 0.10 -1.73
C ARG A 123 2.43 -1.33 -1.24
N LEU A 124 3.27 -2.30 -1.57
CA LEU A 124 3.12 -3.68 -1.08
C LEU A 124 3.18 -3.75 0.45
N VAL A 125 4.11 -3.04 1.06
CA VAL A 125 4.25 -2.97 2.52
C VAL A 125 3.01 -2.39 3.18
N SER A 126 2.42 -1.32 2.63
CA SER A 126 1.15 -0.78 3.13
C SER A 126 -0.06 -1.70 2.96
N MET A 127 0.05 -2.70 2.08
CA MET A 127 -0.96 -3.76 1.92
C MET A 127 -0.68 -4.98 2.80
N GLY A 128 0.30 -4.90 3.70
CA GLY A 128 0.65 -5.96 4.64
C GLY A 128 1.52 -7.07 4.04
N PHE A 129 2.13 -6.86 2.87
CA PHE A 129 3.07 -7.85 2.33
C PHE A 129 4.42 -7.79 3.06
N PRO A 130 5.07 -8.95 3.30
CA PRO A 130 6.35 -9.04 4.01
C PRO A 130 7.54 -8.63 3.13
N CYS A 131 7.58 -7.39 2.65
CA CYS A 131 8.65 -6.91 1.76
C CYS A 131 9.86 -6.31 2.50
N THR A 132 9.77 -6.14 3.81
CA THR A 132 10.91 -5.83 4.69
C THR A 132 11.29 -7.05 5.51
N LYS A 133 12.54 -7.09 5.96
CA LYS A 133 13.04 -8.22 6.77
C LYS A 133 12.29 -8.31 8.09
N GLU A 134 12.04 -7.16 8.71
CA GLU A 134 11.35 -7.03 10.00
C GLU A 134 9.91 -7.53 9.90
N LEU A 135 9.18 -7.16 8.83
CA LEU A 135 7.82 -7.65 8.60
C LEU A 135 7.81 -9.15 8.32
N ALA A 136 8.74 -9.63 7.48
CA ALA A 136 8.85 -11.04 7.15
C ALA A 136 9.12 -11.91 8.39
N GLU A 137 10.06 -11.49 9.24
CA GLU A 137 10.38 -12.13 10.51
C GLU A 137 9.18 -12.13 11.46
N SER A 138 8.47 -11.00 11.59
CA SER A 138 7.27 -10.91 12.44
C SER A 138 6.15 -11.86 12.00
N MET A 139 6.09 -12.16 10.71
CA MET A 139 5.12 -13.07 10.09
C MET A 139 5.63 -14.51 9.99
N SER A 140 6.87 -14.79 10.40
CA SER A 140 7.53 -16.10 10.25
C SER A 140 7.51 -16.64 8.81
N VAL A 141 7.67 -15.74 7.83
CA VAL A 141 7.74 -16.08 6.39
C VAL A 141 8.99 -15.49 5.75
N PRO A 142 9.46 -16.03 4.62
CA PRO A 142 10.53 -15.41 3.85
C PRO A 142 10.14 -14.02 3.33
N ALA A 143 11.10 -13.10 3.30
CA ALA A 143 10.88 -11.77 2.75
C ALA A 143 10.55 -11.83 1.26
N LEU A 144 9.49 -11.14 0.85
CA LEU A 144 9.09 -11.05 -0.54
C LEU A 144 10.01 -10.07 -1.27
N GLY A 145 10.76 -10.58 -2.25
CA GLY A 145 11.57 -9.75 -3.14
C GLY A 145 10.69 -8.82 -3.99
N ALA A 146 10.59 -7.55 -3.60
CA ALA A 146 9.87 -6.50 -4.34
C ALA A 146 10.77 -5.77 -5.36
N THR A 147 11.84 -6.41 -5.82
CA THR A 147 12.82 -5.82 -6.76
C THR A 147 12.26 -5.69 -8.17
N ASP A 148 11.37 -6.59 -8.59
CA ASP A 148 10.65 -6.47 -9.85
C ASP A 148 9.43 -5.56 -9.68
N VAL A 149 9.59 -4.30 -10.07
CA VAL A 149 8.53 -3.27 -9.98
C VAL A 149 7.30 -3.63 -10.80
N ALA A 150 7.46 -4.30 -11.94
CA ALA A 150 6.34 -4.67 -12.80
C ALA A 150 5.50 -5.75 -12.12
N ARG A 151 6.15 -6.83 -11.65
CA ARG A 151 5.50 -7.91 -10.92
C ARG A 151 4.87 -7.41 -9.60
N ALA A 152 5.57 -6.53 -8.89
CA ALA A 152 5.04 -5.90 -7.68
C ALA A 152 3.78 -5.06 -7.98
N GLY A 153 3.77 -4.33 -9.09
CA GLY A 153 2.61 -3.59 -9.58
C GLY A 153 1.41 -4.48 -9.92
N ASP A 154 1.65 -5.66 -10.50
CA ASP A 154 0.61 -6.62 -10.84
C ASP A 154 -0.01 -7.26 -9.59
N LEU A 155 0.79 -7.53 -8.55
CA LEU A 155 0.28 -7.99 -7.25
C LEU A 155 -0.66 -6.96 -6.61
N LEU A 156 -0.32 -5.66 -6.67
CA LEU A 156 -1.13 -4.59 -6.08
C LEU A 156 -2.49 -4.39 -6.73
N GLY A 157 -2.60 -4.58 -8.06
CA GLY A 157 -3.82 -4.28 -8.82
C GLY A 157 -5.03 -5.16 -8.51
N ASN A 158 -4.81 -6.33 -7.87
CA ASN A 158 -5.84 -7.30 -7.52
C ASN A 158 -5.83 -7.72 -6.04
N ALA A 159 -4.86 -7.24 -5.26
CA ALA A 159 -4.72 -7.68 -3.87
C ALA A 159 -5.77 -7.00 -2.97
N MET A 160 -6.51 -7.82 -2.23
CA MET A 160 -7.01 -7.39 -0.92
C MET A 160 -5.80 -7.22 0.02
N HIS A 161 -5.97 -6.45 1.09
CA HIS A 161 -4.96 -6.37 2.15
C HIS A 161 -4.56 -7.79 2.57
N PHE A 162 -3.27 -8.07 2.74
CA PHE A 162 -2.76 -9.43 2.94
C PHE A 162 -3.44 -10.15 4.11
N THR A 163 -3.66 -9.41 5.21
CA THR A 163 -4.41 -9.89 6.37
C THR A 163 -5.84 -10.32 6.04
N THR A 164 -6.53 -9.62 5.14
CA THR A 164 -7.88 -9.99 4.69
C THR A 164 -7.85 -11.33 3.98
N CYS A 165 -6.86 -11.57 3.10
CA CYS A 165 -6.68 -12.86 2.45
C CYS A 165 -6.43 -13.97 3.48
N GLY A 166 -5.59 -13.72 4.49
CA GLY A 166 -5.31 -14.68 5.57
C GLY A 166 -6.55 -15.02 6.39
N ILE A 167 -7.38 -14.02 6.75
CA ILE A 167 -8.65 -14.23 7.46
C ILE A 167 -9.60 -15.09 6.62
N MET A 168 -9.73 -14.80 5.32
CA MET A 168 -10.59 -15.59 4.44
C MET A 168 -10.11 -17.03 4.31
N GLN A 169 -8.80 -17.28 4.28
CA GLN A 169 -8.24 -18.63 4.29
C GLN A 169 -8.52 -19.35 5.61
N LEU A 170 -8.40 -18.68 6.75
CA LEU A 170 -8.73 -19.25 8.06
C LEU A 170 -10.22 -19.61 8.17
N ILE A 171 -11.10 -18.73 7.71
CA ILE A 171 -12.55 -19.00 7.65
C ILE A 171 -12.80 -20.21 6.77
N ALA A 172 -12.22 -20.26 5.56
CA ALA A 172 -12.38 -21.40 4.66
C ALA A 172 -11.91 -22.71 5.30
N LEU A 173 -10.74 -22.73 5.94
CA LEU A 173 -10.22 -23.91 6.64
C LEU A 173 -11.08 -24.32 7.84
N SER A 174 -11.71 -23.38 8.54
CA SER A 174 -12.62 -23.69 9.65
C SER A 174 -13.93 -24.36 9.21
N CYS A 175 -14.33 -24.18 7.94
CA CYS A 175 -15.52 -24.81 7.37
C CYS A 175 -15.28 -26.25 6.91
N PHE A 176 -14.02 -26.65 6.70
CA PHE A 176 -13.67 -28.05 6.46
C PHE A 176 -13.43 -28.72 7.81
N GLY A 177 -14.46 -29.39 8.33
CA GLY A 177 -14.30 -30.29 9.47
C GLY A 177 -13.21 -31.33 9.17
N PRO A 178 -12.55 -31.91 10.20
CA PRO A 178 -11.62 -33.00 9.98
C PRO A 178 -12.32 -34.07 9.13
N PRO A 179 -11.65 -34.66 8.11
CA PRO A 179 -12.23 -35.81 7.43
C PRO A 179 -12.62 -36.80 8.51
N GLU A 180 -13.89 -37.25 8.51
CA GLU A 180 -14.34 -38.30 9.40
C GLU A 180 -13.37 -39.46 9.21
N GLY A 181 -12.43 -39.58 10.15
CA GLY A 181 -11.47 -40.66 10.10
C GLY A 181 -12.29 -41.92 10.14
N ASP A 182 -12.15 -42.75 9.10
CA ASP A 182 -12.71 -44.09 9.07
C ASP A 182 -12.40 -44.77 10.42
N GLY A 183 -13.41 -44.84 11.29
CA GLY A 183 -13.42 -45.76 12.43
C GLY A 183 -12.90 -45.25 13.79
N VAL A 184 -13.29 -44.06 14.26
CA VAL A 184 -13.54 -43.92 15.71
C VAL A 184 -15.00 -43.55 15.92
N ALA A 185 -15.78 -44.56 16.29
CA ALA A 185 -17.20 -44.47 16.60
C ALA A 185 -17.47 -43.36 17.62
N LEU A 186 -17.92 -42.20 17.15
CA LEU A 186 -18.54 -41.19 18.00
C LEU A 186 -19.93 -41.70 18.39
N LEU A 187 -20.15 -41.76 19.69
CA LEU A 187 -21.36 -42.25 20.35
C LEU A 187 -22.63 -41.60 19.76
N PRO A 188 -23.71 -42.38 19.56
CA PRO A 188 -24.99 -41.84 19.14
C PRO A 188 -25.61 -41.06 20.32
N GLY A 189 -25.72 -39.72 20.24
CA GLY A 189 -26.50 -39.02 21.27
C GLY A 189 -26.54 -37.51 21.31
N ALA A 190 -25.68 -36.76 20.61
CA ALA A 190 -25.75 -35.29 20.68
C ALA A 190 -26.63 -34.73 19.56
N GLY A 191 -27.94 -34.71 19.81
CA GLY A 191 -28.93 -34.07 18.95
C GLY A 191 -28.68 -32.58 18.82
N VAL A 192 -28.32 -32.15 17.61
CA VAL A 192 -28.43 -30.75 17.18
C VAL A 192 -29.90 -30.48 16.93
N ARG A 193 -30.59 -30.02 17.97
CA ARG A 193 -31.85 -29.29 17.83
C ARG A 193 -31.68 -27.91 18.44
N ASP A 194 -32.08 -26.94 17.63
CA ASP A 194 -32.45 -25.58 17.97
C ASP A 194 -31.30 -24.62 18.28
N LEU A 195 -30.84 -23.93 17.24
CA LEU A 195 -30.52 -22.49 17.32
C LEU A 195 -30.77 -21.86 15.94
N LEU A 196 -32.03 -21.44 15.74
CA LEU A 196 -32.40 -20.24 14.97
C LEU A 196 -32.32 -19.03 15.90
#